data_AF-A0AB37SCX3-F1
#
_entry.id   AF-A0AB37SCX3-F1
#
_cell.length_a   1.000
_cell.length_b   1.000
_cell.length_c   1.000
_cell.angle_alpha   90.00
_cell.angle_beta   90.00
_cell.angle_gamma   90.00
#
_symmetry.space_group_name_H-M   'P 1'
#
loop_
_entity.id
_entity.type
_entity.pdbx_description
1 polymer ?
#
loop_
_entity_poly.entity_id
_entity_poly.type
_entity_poly.pdbx_seq_one_letter_code
_entity_poly.pdbx_strand_id
1 'polypeptide(L)'
;MKRPDPFKPATTYAEFVAHAEYVHQRRLSDLKKAEKQIRAIESDLRTLYERHKLSINYNDHSMVLIDCATDYGMRAQWGLRIGAGISGEYSDRVVRAFLEMGWVFERARRECGYAAIVMRKPKTQLRILLDGSRGLIESLKTPEVA
;
A
#
# COMPACT_ATOMS: atom_id res chain seq x y z
N MET A 1 0.69 -22.94 19.30
CA MET A 1 1.18 -22.49 17.97
C MET A 1 2.23 -23.46 17.49
N LYS A 2 2.09 -24.07 16.30
CA LYS A 2 3.17 -24.87 15.69
C LYS A 2 4.32 -23.92 15.32
N ARG A 3 5.56 -24.27 15.67
CA ARG A 3 6.74 -23.52 15.21
C ARG A 3 6.76 -23.56 13.69
N PRO A 4 7.04 -22.43 13.01
CA PRO A 4 7.26 -22.46 11.56
C PRO A 4 8.43 -23.41 11.29
N ASP A 5 8.26 -24.28 10.30
CA ASP A 5 9.33 -25.18 9.88
C ASP A 5 10.57 -24.36 9.48
N PRO A 6 11.77 -24.78 9.88
CA PRO A 6 12.99 -24.10 9.48
C PRO A 6 13.10 -24.08 7.96
N PHE A 7 13.58 -22.95 7.42
CA PHE A 7 13.82 -22.81 5.98
C PHE A 7 14.72 -23.95 5.49
N LYS A 8 14.22 -24.75 4.54
CA LYS A 8 14.99 -25.77 3.84
C LYS A 8 15.32 -25.26 2.43
N PRO A 9 16.60 -25.09 2.07
CA PRO A 9 16.97 -24.73 0.71
C PRO A 9 16.61 -25.87 -0.25
N ALA A 10 16.20 -25.52 -1.47
CA ALA A 10 16.06 -26.49 -2.56
C ALA A 10 17.46 -27.00 -2.95
N THR A 11 17.61 -28.33 -3.07
CA THR A 11 18.89 -28.96 -3.44
C THR A 11 18.78 -29.83 -4.69
N THR A 12 17.57 -30.09 -5.18
CA THR A 12 17.33 -30.87 -6.39
C THR A 12 16.66 -30.04 -7.48
N TYR A 13 16.86 -30.42 -8.75
CA TYR A 13 16.17 -29.80 -9.88
C TYR A 13 14.65 -29.73 -9.68
N ALA A 14 14.03 -30.83 -9.20
CA ALA A 14 12.60 -30.88 -8.93
C ALA A 14 12.17 -29.87 -7.85
N GLU A 15 12.93 -29.72 -6.77
CA GLU A 15 12.66 -28.72 -5.73
C GLU A 15 12.82 -27.28 -6.27
N PHE A 16 13.79 -27.03 -7.16
CA PHE A 16 13.93 -25.73 -7.82
C PHE A 16 12.73 -25.40 -8.71
N VAL A 17 12.27 -26.37 -9.52
CA VAL A 17 11.09 -26.21 -10.38
C VAL A 17 9.84 -25.95 -9.53
N ALA A 18 9.60 -26.76 -8.50
CA ALA A 18 8.45 -26.58 -7.60
C ALA A 18 8.47 -25.21 -6.90
N HIS A 19 9.65 -24.73 -6.48
CA HIS A 19 9.79 -23.39 -5.91
C HIS A 19 9.45 -22.30 -6.93
N ALA A 20 9.94 -22.41 -8.17
CA ALA A 20 9.64 -21.46 -9.23
C ALA A 20 8.15 -21.42 -9.58
N GLU A 21 7.49 -22.57 -9.67
CA GLU A 21 6.05 -22.69 -9.88
C GLU A 21 5.25 -22.04 -8.74
N TYR A 22 5.63 -22.32 -7.49
CA TYR A 22 5.01 -21.70 -6.31
C TYR A 22 5.13 -20.17 -6.34
N VAL A 23 6.33 -19.64 -6.65
CA VAL A 23 6.56 -18.20 -6.78
C VAL A 23 5.70 -17.60 -7.89
N HIS A 24 5.60 -18.28 -9.03
CA HIS A 24 4.78 -17.84 -10.16
C HIS A 24 3.28 -17.79 -9.79
N GLN A 25 2.75 -18.85 -9.17
CA GLN A 25 1.36 -18.90 -8.71
C GLN A 25 1.07 -17.80 -7.69
N ARG A 26 1.98 -17.56 -6.75
CA ARG A 26 1.88 -16.46 -5.79
C ARG A 26 1.82 -15.10 -6.49
N ARG A 27 2.70 -14.85 -7.47
CA ARG A 27 2.70 -13.61 -8.25
C ARG A 27 1.36 -13.39 -8.97
N LEU A 28 0.80 -14.42 -9.58
CA LEU A 28 -0.52 -14.34 -10.23
C LEU A 28 -1.64 -13.99 -9.23
N SER A 29 -1.60 -14.59 -8.02
CA SER A 29 -2.55 -14.26 -6.96
C SER A 29 -2.44 -12.81 -6.51
N ASP A 30 -1.21 -12.31 -6.36
CA ASP A 30 -0.97 -10.93 -5.95
C ASP A 30 -1.39 -9.93 -7.03
N LEU A 31 -1.19 -10.24 -8.32
CA LEU A 31 -1.72 -9.43 -9.44
C LEU A 31 -3.25 -9.35 -9.42
N LYS A 32 -3.95 -10.47 -9.21
CA LYS A 32 -5.43 -10.48 -9.10
C LYS A 32 -5.93 -9.65 -7.93
N LYS A 33 -5.23 -9.69 -6.78
CA LYS A 33 -5.56 -8.84 -5.63
C LYS A 33 -5.32 -7.36 -5.94
N ALA A 34 -4.21 -7.03 -6.59
CA ALA A 34 -3.88 -5.67 -7.00
C ALA A 34 -4.95 -5.11 -7.95
N GLU A 35 -5.32 -5.87 -8.99
CA GLU A 35 -6.38 -5.48 -9.93
C GLU A 35 -7.68 -5.12 -9.19
N LYS A 36 -8.10 -5.98 -8.26
CA LYS A 36 -9.31 -5.74 -7.47
C LYS A 36 -9.23 -4.43 -6.67
N GLN A 37 -8.08 -4.13 -6.06
CA GLN A 37 -7.88 -2.90 -5.30
C GLN A 37 -7.90 -1.68 -6.23
N ILE A 38 -7.22 -1.74 -7.37
CA ILE A 38 -7.17 -0.66 -8.36
C ILE A 38 -8.57 -0.32 -8.87
N ARG A 39 -9.35 -1.34 -9.27
CA ARG A 39 -10.75 -1.15 -9.70
C ARG A 39 -11.60 -0.49 -8.61
N ALA A 40 -11.38 -0.88 -7.34
CA ALA A 40 -12.15 -0.33 -6.23
C ALA A 40 -11.87 1.16 -5.95
N ILE A 41 -10.70 1.66 -6.35
CA ILE A 41 -10.31 3.07 -6.16
C ILE A 41 -10.37 3.90 -7.44
N GLU A 42 -10.77 3.32 -8.58
CA GLU A 42 -10.74 3.98 -9.90
C GLU A 42 -11.48 5.33 -9.89
N SER A 43 -12.66 5.39 -9.26
CA SER A 43 -13.43 6.63 -9.14
C SER A 43 -12.70 7.69 -8.30
N ASP A 44 -11.94 7.28 -7.27
CA ASP A 44 -11.17 8.19 -6.45
C ASP A 44 -9.95 8.72 -7.24
N LEU A 45 -9.30 7.86 -8.03
CA LEU A 45 -8.20 8.26 -8.92
C LEU A 45 -8.67 9.28 -9.97
N ARG A 46 -9.87 9.07 -10.53
CA ARG A 46 -10.50 10.02 -11.46
C ARG A 46 -10.77 11.37 -10.77
N THR A 47 -11.37 11.32 -9.58
CA THR A 47 -11.67 12.53 -8.79
C THR A 47 -10.40 13.30 -8.43
N LEU A 48 -9.33 12.58 -8.07
CA LEU A 48 -8.01 13.14 -7.77
C LEU A 48 -7.48 13.99 -8.95
N TYR A 49 -7.59 13.47 -10.17
CA TYR A 49 -7.18 14.21 -11.36
C TYR A 49 -8.15 15.35 -11.70
N GLU A 50 -9.45 15.07 -11.76
CA GLU A 50 -10.45 16.04 -12.23
C GLU A 50 -10.57 17.24 -11.29
N ARG A 51 -10.62 17.00 -9.98
CA ARG A 51 -10.85 18.03 -8.96
C ARG A 51 -9.56 18.64 -8.43
N HIS A 52 -8.53 17.83 -8.16
CA HIS A 52 -7.31 18.32 -7.50
C HIS A 52 -6.15 18.56 -8.48
N LYS A 53 -6.31 18.17 -9.75
CA LYS A 53 -5.25 18.22 -10.79
C LYS A 53 -3.99 17.45 -10.36
N LEU A 54 -4.20 16.35 -9.63
CA LEU A 54 -3.15 15.46 -9.15
C LEU A 54 -3.22 14.13 -9.92
N SER A 55 -2.08 13.70 -10.46
CA SER A 55 -1.91 12.48 -11.24
C SER A 55 -1.01 11.53 -10.49
N ILE A 56 -1.36 10.25 -10.50
CA ILE A 56 -0.54 9.19 -9.92
C ILE A 56 0.27 8.51 -11.02
N ASN A 57 1.52 8.18 -10.72
CA ASN A 57 2.33 7.37 -11.62
C ASN A 57 1.86 5.91 -11.56
N TYR A 58 1.57 5.32 -12.72
CA TYR A 58 1.09 3.94 -12.83
C TYR A 58 2.21 2.92 -13.10
N ASN A 59 3.48 3.34 -13.04
CA ASN A 59 4.59 2.43 -13.28
C ASN A 59 4.69 1.29 -12.23
N ASP A 60 5.48 0.28 -12.57
CA ASP A 60 5.67 -0.97 -11.81
C ASP A 60 6.14 -0.77 -10.36
N HIS A 61 6.63 0.42 -10.00
CA HIS A 61 7.13 0.73 -8.66
C HIS A 61 6.22 1.68 -7.87
N SER A 62 5.29 2.34 -8.55
CA SER A 62 4.38 3.31 -7.96
C SER A 62 3.03 2.71 -7.61
N MET A 63 2.57 1.63 -8.27
CA MET A 63 1.29 1.01 -7.95
C MET A 63 1.43 -0.49 -7.68
N VAL A 64 1.70 -0.83 -6.41
CA VAL A 64 2.06 -2.21 -6.01
C VAL A 64 1.27 -2.66 -4.80
N LEU A 65 0.85 -3.93 -4.79
CA LEU A 65 0.23 -4.53 -3.62
C LEU A 65 1.26 -4.68 -2.49
N ILE A 66 0.93 -4.17 -1.31
CA ILE A 66 1.78 -4.26 -0.13
C ILE A 66 1.00 -4.82 1.06
N ASP A 67 1.68 -5.61 1.89
CA ASP A 67 1.14 -5.96 3.19
C ASP A 67 1.35 -4.79 4.15
N CYS A 68 0.24 -4.16 4.56
CA CYS A 68 0.23 -3.05 5.49
C CYS A 68 0.29 -3.49 6.95
N ALA A 69 0.30 -4.81 7.27
CA ALA A 69 0.37 -5.28 8.65
C ALA A 69 1.56 -4.66 9.41
N THR A 70 1.33 -4.38 10.70
CA THR A 70 2.31 -3.73 11.59
C THR A 70 3.38 -4.68 12.08
N ASP A 71 3.00 -5.93 12.35
CA ASP A 71 3.87 -6.91 13.00
C ASP A 71 4.00 -8.18 12.15
N TYR A 72 5.21 -8.73 12.16
CA TYR A 72 5.51 -9.99 11.49
C TYR A 72 4.69 -11.13 12.12
N GLY A 73 3.91 -11.86 11.31
CA GLY A 73 3.07 -12.97 11.77
C GLY A 73 1.61 -12.61 12.06
N MET A 74 1.22 -11.32 11.98
CA MET A 74 -0.18 -10.93 11.91
C MET A 74 -0.83 -11.37 10.59
N ARG A 75 -2.17 -11.47 10.58
CA ARG A 75 -2.91 -11.68 9.33
C ARG A 75 -2.61 -10.53 8.37
N ALA A 76 -2.18 -10.87 7.16
CA ALA A 76 -1.84 -9.91 6.12
C ALA A 76 -3.00 -8.91 5.88
N GLN A 77 -2.66 -7.63 5.85
CA GLN A 77 -3.58 -6.54 5.56
C GLN A 77 -3.18 -5.89 4.24
N TRP A 78 -3.67 -6.47 3.14
CA TRP A 78 -3.32 -6.01 1.81
C TRP A 78 -3.84 -4.59 1.54
N GLY A 79 -2.95 -3.72 1.10
CA GLY A 79 -3.26 -2.39 0.58
C GLY A 79 -2.52 -2.12 -0.72
N LEU A 80 -2.91 -1.05 -1.41
CA LEU A 80 -2.23 -0.60 -2.62
C LEU A 80 -1.27 0.54 -2.27
N ARG A 81 0.02 0.35 -2.48
CA ARG A 81 0.96 1.48 -2.48
C ARG A 81 0.70 2.32 -3.71
N ILE A 82 0.59 3.63 -3.51
CA ILE A 82 0.38 4.62 -4.56
C ILE A 82 1.50 5.65 -4.44
N GLY A 83 2.45 5.59 -5.36
CA GLY A 83 3.56 6.51 -5.48
C GLY A 83 3.11 7.81 -6.12
N ALA A 84 3.20 8.91 -5.36
CA ALA A 84 2.83 10.23 -5.82
C ALA A 84 4.00 10.97 -6.51
N GLY A 85 5.20 10.39 -6.54
CA GLY A 85 6.40 10.97 -7.16
C GLY A 85 7.51 11.21 -6.15
N ILE A 86 8.49 12.05 -6.52
CA ILE A 86 9.73 12.27 -5.74
C ILE A 86 9.61 13.49 -4.81
N SER A 87 8.68 14.42 -5.09
CA SER A 87 8.48 15.62 -4.27
C SER A 87 7.58 15.33 -3.06
N GLY A 88 8.09 15.59 -1.86
CA GLY A 88 7.32 15.46 -0.62
C GLY A 88 6.09 16.36 -0.58
N GLU A 89 6.16 17.56 -1.15
CA GLU A 89 5.01 18.47 -1.23
C GLU A 89 3.89 17.90 -2.10
N TYR A 90 4.24 17.29 -3.23
CA TYR A 90 3.26 16.67 -4.11
C TYR A 90 2.57 15.48 -3.42
N SER A 91 3.36 14.66 -2.72
CA SER A 91 2.84 13.55 -1.91
C SER A 91 1.89 14.03 -0.82
N ASP A 92 2.23 15.12 -0.12
CA ASP A 92 1.36 15.70 0.91
C ASP A 92 0.04 16.20 0.34
N ARG A 93 0.05 16.81 -0.85
CA ARG A 93 -1.17 17.23 -1.56
C ARG A 93 -2.05 16.04 -1.92
N VAL A 94 -1.46 14.93 -2.34
CA VAL A 94 -2.20 13.69 -2.64
C VAL A 94 -2.87 13.15 -1.39
N VAL A 95 -2.16 13.09 -0.26
CA VAL A 95 -2.74 12.65 1.03
C VAL A 95 -3.92 13.53 1.45
N ARG A 96 -3.76 14.86 1.37
CA ARG A 96 -4.83 15.82 1.69
C ARG A 96 -6.05 15.64 0.78
N ALA A 97 -5.84 15.45 -0.52
CA ALA A 97 -6.92 15.18 -1.46
C ALA A 97 -7.68 13.88 -1.10
N PHE A 98 -6.99 12.82 -0.70
CA PHE A 98 -7.65 11.61 -0.23
C PHE A 98 -8.46 11.83 1.05
N LEU A 99 -7.97 12.64 2.00
CA LEU A 99 -8.74 13.04 3.19
C LEU A 99 -10.01 13.81 2.81
N GLU A 100 -9.92 14.76 1.88
CA GLU A 100 -11.09 15.50 1.36
C GLU A 100 -12.10 14.60 0.62
N MET A 101 -11.63 13.52 -0.01
CA MET A 101 -12.47 12.46 -0.59
C MET A 101 -13.04 11.49 0.45
N GLY A 102 -12.84 11.76 1.75
CA GLY A 102 -13.40 11.00 2.86
C GLY A 102 -12.60 9.74 3.23
N TRP A 103 -11.37 9.57 2.73
CA TRP A 103 -10.48 8.56 3.28
C TRP A 103 -10.03 8.95 4.68
N VAL A 104 -9.74 7.95 5.51
CA VAL A 104 -9.36 8.19 6.91
C VAL A 104 -7.94 7.72 7.13
N PHE A 105 -7.16 8.53 7.84
CA PHE A 105 -5.86 8.11 8.34
C PHE A 105 -6.02 6.93 9.32
N GLU A 106 -5.39 5.80 9.01
CA GLU A 106 -5.45 4.62 9.87
C GLU A 106 -4.21 4.53 10.77
N ARG A 107 -3.01 4.70 10.19
CA ARG A 107 -1.74 4.68 10.93
C ARG A 107 -0.58 5.19 10.09
N ALA A 108 0.53 5.50 10.78
CA ALA A 108 1.84 5.66 10.17
C ALA A 108 2.65 4.37 10.30
N ARG A 109 3.37 3.95 9.26
CA ARG A 109 4.35 2.87 9.31
C ARG A 109 5.67 3.39 9.86
N ARG A 110 6.25 2.67 10.83
CA ARG A 110 7.69 2.77 11.13
C ARG A 110 8.40 1.94 10.07
N GLU A 111 9.51 2.44 9.55
CA GLU A 111 10.33 1.82 8.50
C GLU A 111 9.86 2.07 7.07
N CYS A 112 10.39 3.16 6.52
CA CYS A 112 11.00 3.33 5.19
C CYS A 112 10.99 4.84 4.90
N GLY A 113 12.10 5.40 4.41
CA GLY A 113 12.27 6.85 4.18
C GLY A 113 11.27 7.48 3.19
N TYR A 114 10.41 6.68 2.58
CA TYR A 114 9.35 7.04 1.64
C TYR A 114 8.16 6.07 1.85
N ALA A 115 6.91 6.55 1.72
CA ALA A 115 5.62 5.85 1.88
C ALA A 115 5.30 5.30 3.28
N ALA A 116 4.87 6.18 4.20
CA ALA A 116 4.58 5.82 5.59
C ALA A 116 3.11 5.97 5.99
N ILE A 117 2.21 6.46 5.15
CA ILE A 117 0.83 6.78 5.57
C ILE A 117 -0.12 5.71 5.07
N VAL A 118 -0.70 4.93 5.99
CA VAL A 118 -1.79 3.99 5.68
C VAL A 118 -3.12 4.73 5.83
N MET A 119 -3.88 4.82 4.75
CA MET A 119 -5.24 5.32 4.75
C MET A 119 -6.22 4.19 4.48
N ARG A 120 -7.42 4.29 5.05
CA ARG A 120 -8.51 3.34 4.83
C ARG A 120 -9.76 4.06 4.34
N LYS A 121 -10.43 3.45 3.36
CA LYS A 121 -11.75 3.92 2.93
C LYS A 121 -12.80 3.53 3.98
N PRO A 122 -13.60 4.48 4.49
CA PRO A 122 -14.59 4.20 5.55
C PRO A 122 -15.48 3.01 5.24
N LYS A 123 -15.83 2.24 6.26
CA LYS A 123 -16.73 1.06 6.18
C LYS A 123 -16.25 -0.04 5.23
N THR A 124 -15.00 0.01 4.74
CA THR A 124 -14.40 -1.04 3.92
C THR A 124 -13.11 -1.57 4.54
N GLN A 125 -12.54 -2.61 3.92
CA GLN A 125 -11.19 -3.11 4.20
C GLN A 125 -10.14 -2.56 3.22
N LEU A 126 -10.53 -1.65 2.31
CA LEU A 126 -9.65 -1.08 1.30
C LEU A 126 -8.65 -0.15 1.98
N ARG A 127 -7.37 -0.36 1.68
CA ARG A 127 -6.26 0.42 2.22
C ARG A 127 -5.38 0.90 1.08
N ILE A 128 -4.87 2.12 1.23
CA ILE A 128 -3.82 2.66 0.38
C ILE A 128 -2.65 3.08 1.25
N LEU A 129 -1.44 2.93 0.71
CA LEU A 129 -0.21 3.40 1.31
C LEU A 129 0.33 4.55 0.48
N LEU A 130 0.49 5.71 1.11
CA LEU A 130 0.93 6.94 0.47
C LEU A 130 2.26 7.44 1.05
N ASP A 131 3.02 8.09 0.17
CA ASP A 131 4.14 8.96 0.53
C ASP A 131 3.62 10.19 1.27
N GLY A 132 4.40 10.68 2.24
CA GLY A 132 4.09 11.90 2.97
C GLY A 132 5.30 12.39 3.73
N SER A 133 5.40 13.70 3.86
CA SER A 133 6.45 14.35 4.63
C SER A 133 6.31 14.02 6.11
N ARG A 134 7.42 14.12 6.85
CA ARG A 134 7.42 13.93 8.30
C ARG A 134 6.47 14.91 9.00
N GLY A 135 6.41 16.16 8.55
CA GLY A 135 5.52 17.18 9.10
C GLY A 135 4.05 16.79 8.96
N LEU A 136 3.65 16.34 7.77
CA LEU A 136 2.29 15.84 7.55
C LEU A 136 1.97 14.63 8.44
N ILE A 137 2.87 13.65 8.53
CA ILE A 137 2.68 12.46 9.37
C ILE A 137 2.42 12.82 10.83
N GLU A 138 3.19 13.76 11.39
CA GLU A 138 3.00 14.20 12.77
C GLU A 138 1.66 14.95 12.95
N SER A 139 1.27 15.79 11.98
CA SER A 139 -0.03 16.47 12.01
C SER A 139 -1.23 15.50 11.93
N LEU A 140 -1.08 14.36 11.26
CA LEU A 140 -2.15 13.34 11.18
C LEU A 140 -2.26 12.50 12.44
N LYS A 141 -1.16 12.28 13.16
CA LYS A 141 -1.16 11.58 14.46
C LYS A 141 -1.78 12.44 15.56
N THR A 142 -1.56 13.75 15.47
CA THR A 142 -2.05 14.73 16.44
C THR A 142 -2.91 15.73 15.67
N PRO A 143 -4.16 15.36 15.32
CA PRO A 143 -5.03 16.29 14.62
C PRO A 143 -5.18 17.54 15.48
N GLU A 144 -4.85 18.71 14.92
CA GLU A 144 -5.11 19.99 15.58
C GLU A 144 -6.58 19.99 16.00
N VAL A 145 -6.82 20.19 17.29
CA VAL A 145 -8.17 20.21 17.87
C VAL A 145 -8.93 21.34 17.21
N ALA A 146 -9.85 20.98 16.30
CA ALA A 146 -10.81 21.88 15.69
C ALA A 146 -12.04 22.05 16.58
#